data_AF-A0A2E3A405-F1
#
_entry.id   AF-A0A2E3A405-F1
#
_cell.length_a   1.000
_cell.length_b   1.000
_cell.length_c   1.000
_cell.angle_alpha   90.00
_cell.angle_beta   90.00
_cell.angle_gamma   90.00
#
_symmetry.space_group_name_H-M   'P 1'
#
loop_
_entity.id
_entity.type
_entity.pdbx_description
1 polymer ?
#
loop_
_entity_poly.entity_id
_entity_poly.type
_entity_poly.pdbx_seq_one_letter_code
_entity_poly.pdbx_strand_id
1 'polypeptide(L)'
;MAMRPFLLTAAVLFSLGSLATPANAQQGKRIVAYYTAWSIYARNFFVTDIQAEKVTHINYAFANISSGGELVLGDRWADIEKTYPGDPWDDPLRGNFNALLNLKQR
;
A
#
# COMPACT_ATOMS: atom_id res chain seq x y z
N MET A 1 56.46 -41.40 13.03
CA MET A 1 56.84 -40.06 13.52
C MET A 1 56.98 -39.16 12.30
N ALA A 2 55.91 -38.45 11.95
CA ALA A 2 55.91 -37.47 10.86
C ALA A 2 54.84 -36.40 11.20
N MET A 3 55.31 -35.15 11.29
CA MET A 3 54.55 -33.95 11.65
C MET A 3 53.34 -33.72 10.72
N ARG A 4 52.20 -33.33 11.30
CA ARG A 4 51.11 -32.67 10.58
C ARG A 4 51.06 -31.19 11.02
N PRO A 5 51.02 -30.23 10.08
CA PRO A 5 51.22 -28.83 10.38
C PRO A 5 49.95 -28.11 10.87
N PHE A 6 50.24 -27.07 11.66
CA PHE A 6 49.42 -25.95 12.12
C PHE A 6 48.35 -25.46 11.14
N LEU A 7 47.15 -25.14 11.66
CA LEU A 7 46.26 -24.13 11.10
C LEU A 7 45.74 -23.25 12.24
N LEU A 8 46.30 -22.03 12.32
CA LEU A 8 45.81 -20.91 13.11
C LEU A 8 44.42 -20.52 12.58
N THR A 9 43.39 -20.57 13.42
CA THR A 9 42.11 -19.91 13.12
C THR A 9 42.25 -18.41 13.38
N ALA A 10 42.34 -17.61 12.32
CA ALA A 10 42.17 -16.16 12.39
C ALA A 10 40.66 -15.86 12.45
N ALA A 11 40.18 -15.42 13.61
CA ALA A 11 38.82 -14.90 13.74
C ALA A 11 38.78 -13.48 13.14
N VAL A 12 38.16 -13.34 11.97
CA VAL A 12 37.85 -12.03 11.38
C VAL A 12 36.63 -11.47 12.12
N LEU A 13 36.83 -10.44 12.96
CA LEU A 13 35.74 -9.65 13.50
C LEU A 13 35.14 -8.81 12.36
N PHE A 14 33.95 -9.19 11.87
CA PHE A 14 33.15 -8.34 11.00
C PHE A 14 32.45 -7.29 11.87
N SER A 15 32.94 -6.06 11.86
CA SER A 15 32.23 -4.92 12.43
C SER A 15 31.03 -4.58 11.54
N LEU A 16 29.82 -4.91 12.00
CA LEU A 16 28.57 -4.39 11.44
C LEU A 16 28.45 -2.90 11.76
N GLY A 17 29.12 -2.06 10.98
CA GLY A 17 28.82 -0.65 10.91
C GLY A 17 27.50 -0.47 10.18
N SER A 18 26.39 -0.28 10.92
CA SER A 18 25.14 0.20 10.34
C SER A 18 25.38 1.59 9.76
N LEU A 19 25.55 1.68 8.44
CA LEU A 19 25.32 2.94 7.73
C LEU A 19 23.82 3.22 7.81
N ALA A 20 23.40 3.87 8.89
CA ALA A 20 22.11 4.53 8.90
C ALA A 20 22.18 5.63 7.83
N THR A 21 21.71 5.35 6.63
CA THR A 21 21.30 6.41 5.71
C THR A 21 20.38 7.32 6.50
N PRO A 22 20.68 8.62 6.65
CA PRO A 22 19.73 9.52 7.26
C PRO A 22 18.44 9.38 6.45
N ALA A 23 17.37 8.97 7.12
CA ALA A 23 16.04 9.04 6.53
C ALA A 23 15.90 10.48 6.03
N ASN A 24 15.59 10.63 4.74
CA ASN A 24 15.43 11.93 4.10
C ASN A 24 14.30 12.69 4.82
N ALA A 25 14.65 13.40 5.88
CA ALA A 25 13.74 14.07 6.79
C ALA A 25 13.36 15.43 6.21
N GLN A 26 12.76 15.40 5.02
CA GLN A 26 12.03 16.52 4.48
C GLN A 26 10.87 16.01 3.62
N GLN A 27 10.07 15.07 4.13
CA GLN A 27 8.72 14.93 3.60
C GLN A 27 7.99 16.22 3.93
N GLY A 28 7.70 17.03 2.90
CA GLY A 28 6.90 18.23 3.03
C GLY A 28 5.56 17.95 3.73
N LYS A 29 4.81 19.02 4.04
CA LYS A 29 3.50 18.88 4.69
C LYS A 29 2.63 17.88 3.94
N ARG A 30 1.98 16.98 4.69
CA ARG A 30 1.06 16.00 4.12
C ARG A 30 -0.33 16.61 3.99
N ILE A 31 -0.99 16.35 2.86
CA ILE A 31 -2.40 16.65 2.63
C ILE A 31 -3.11 15.30 2.53
N VAL A 32 -3.84 14.93 3.56
CA VAL A 32 -4.49 13.62 3.69
C VAL A 32 -5.98 13.80 3.47
N ALA A 33 -6.50 13.21 2.40
CA ALA A 33 -7.93 13.17 2.12
C ALA A 33 -8.52 11.83 2.56
N TYR A 34 -9.81 11.84 2.93
CA TYR A 34 -10.59 10.63 3.12
C TYR A 34 -11.50 10.42 1.91
N TYR A 35 -11.50 9.22 1.36
CA TYR A 35 -12.45 8.81 0.33
C TYR A 35 -13.32 7.69 0.87
N THR A 36 -14.63 7.91 0.92
CA THR A 36 -15.56 6.93 1.48
C THR A 36 -16.08 5.98 0.40
N ALA A 37 -16.16 4.68 0.71
CA ALA A 37 -16.64 3.64 -0.22
C ALA A 37 -17.98 4.02 -0.86
N TRP A 38 -18.90 4.56 -0.06
CA TRP A 38 -20.25 4.94 -0.48
C TRP A 38 -20.35 6.26 -1.26
N SER A 39 -19.21 6.90 -1.61
CA SER A 39 -19.21 8.09 -2.48
C SER A 39 -19.70 7.80 -3.89
N ILE A 40 -19.57 6.54 -4.35
CA ILE A 40 -20.01 6.09 -5.68
C ILE A 40 -21.53 6.05 -5.88
N TYR A 41 -22.31 6.19 -4.81
CA TYR A 41 -23.76 6.06 -4.84
C TYR A 41 -24.43 7.44 -4.99
N ALA A 42 -25.24 7.86 -4.02
CA ALA A 42 -26.00 9.11 -4.08
C ALA A 42 -25.12 10.37 -4.19
N ARG A 43 -23.86 10.30 -3.75
CA ARG A 43 -22.89 11.41 -3.91
C ARG A 43 -22.37 11.52 -5.34
N ASN A 44 -22.46 10.44 -6.11
CA ASN A 44 -22.01 10.35 -7.49
C ASN A 44 -20.60 10.93 -7.68
N PHE A 45 -19.70 10.60 -6.74
CA PHE A 45 -18.31 11.03 -6.74
C PHE A 45 -17.43 9.79 -6.71
N PHE A 46 -16.73 9.56 -7.80
CA PHE A 46 -15.97 8.35 -8.07
C PHE A 46 -14.48 8.56 -7.80
N VAL A 47 -13.73 7.46 -7.65
CA VAL A 47 -12.26 7.53 -7.49
C VAL A 47 -11.61 8.27 -8.67
N THR A 48 -12.18 8.16 -9.87
CA THR A 48 -11.72 8.84 -11.08
C THR A 48 -11.88 10.36 -11.03
N ASP A 49 -12.70 10.88 -10.13
CA ASP A 49 -12.95 12.32 -9.95
C ASP A 49 -11.97 12.97 -8.95
N ILE A 50 -11.13 12.16 -8.28
CA ILE A 50 -10.14 12.64 -7.33
C ILE A 50 -9.03 13.39 -8.07
N GLN A 51 -8.83 14.65 -7.68
CA GLN A 51 -7.68 15.47 -8.09
C GLN A 51 -6.43 15.07 -7.29
N ALA A 52 -5.80 13.98 -7.71
CA ALA A 52 -4.67 13.35 -7.00
C ALA A 52 -3.47 14.29 -6.80
N GLU A 53 -3.27 15.25 -7.70
CA GLU A 53 -2.21 16.26 -7.63
C GLU A 53 -2.35 17.22 -6.44
N LYS A 54 -3.54 17.28 -5.81
CA LYS A 54 -3.82 18.15 -4.66
C LYS A 54 -3.64 17.46 -3.31
N VAL A 55 -3.40 16.15 -3.30
CA VAL A 55 -3.30 15.34 -2.09
C VAL A 55 -1.99 14.56 -2.09
N THR A 56 -1.45 14.29 -0.91
CA THR A 56 -0.29 13.40 -0.79
C THR A 56 -0.69 12.00 -0.33
N HIS A 57 -1.83 11.87 0.34
CA HIS A 57 -2.34 10.60 0.83
C HIS A 57 -3.87 10.54 0.71
N ILE A 58 -4.39 9.34 0.46
CA ILE A 58 -5.81 9.03 0.52
C ILE A 58 -6.01 7.91 1.53
N ASN A 59 -6.83 8.18 2.55
CA ASN A 59 -7.34 7.17 3.46
C ASN A 59 -8.67 6.66 2.91
N TYR A 60 -8.74 5.37 2.59
CA TYR A 60 -9.98 4.73 2.17
C TYR A 60 -10.86 4.41 3.39
N ALA A 61 -12.10 4.89 3.37
CA ALA A 61 -13.03 4.85 4.48
C ALA A 61 -14.26 3.98 4.15
N PHE A 62 -14.53 2.89 4.86
CA PHE A 62 -13.70 2.25 5.88
C PHE A 62 -13.71 0.74 5.64
N ALA A 63 -12.65 0.06 6.08
CA ALA A 63 -12.75 -1.35 6.35
C ALA A 63 -13.65 -1.59 7.59
N ASN A 64 -14.26 -2.76 7.67
CA ASN A 64 -15.01 -3.22 8.82
C ASN A 64 -14.22 -4.27 9.62
N ILE A 65 -14.74 -4.61 10.80
CA ILE A 65 -14.18 -5.65 11.66
C ILE A 65 -15.26 -6.73 11.84
N SER A 66 -14.92 -7.99 11.58
CA SER A 66 -15.80 -9.12 11.81
C SER A 66 -16.04 -9.35 13.30
N SER A 67 -17.02 -10.18 13.65
CA SER A 67 -17.21 -10.60 15.06
C SER A 67 -16.00 -11.33 15.65
N GLY A 68 -15.13 -11.89 14.81
CA GLY A 68 -13.87 -12.53 15.20
C GLY A 68 -12.68 -11.58 15.34
N GLY A 69 -12.87 -10.27 15.09
CA GLY A 69 -11.79 -9.28 15.17
C GLY A 69 -10.94 -9.15 13.90
N GLU A 70 -11.34 -9.77 12.79
CA GLU A 70 -10.61 -9.70 11.52
C GLU A 70 -11.07 -8.51 10.68
N LEU A 71 -10.16 -7.92 9.91
CA LEU A 71 -10.51 -6.90 8.92
C LEU A 71 -11.32 -7.53 7.78
N VAL A 72 -12.44 -6.90 7.44
CA VAL A 72 -13.31 -7.30 6.33
C VAL A 72 -13.68 -6.09 5.47
N LEU A 73 -14.12 -6.35 4.25
CA LEU A 73 -14.63 -5.31 3.34
C LEU A 73 -15.82 -4.59 3.98
N GLY A 74 -15.86 -3.27 3.82
CA GLY A 74 -16.96 -2.45 4.34
C GLY A 74 -18.19 -2.55 3.44
N ASP A 75 -17.95 -2.49 2.13
CA ASP A 75 -18.97 -2.58 1.10
C ASP A 75 -18.40 -3.33 -0.10
N ARG A 76 -18.68 -4.64 -0.16
CA ARG A 76 -18.10 -5.52 -1.18
C ARG A 76 -18.36 -5.03 -2.61
N TRP A 77 -19.56 -4.49 -2.87
CA TRP A 77 -19.92 -4.01 -4.20
C TRP A 77 -19.05 -2.80 -4.59
N ALA A 78 -18.98 -1.80 -3.71
CA ALA A 78 -18.17 -0.61 -3.94
C ALA A 78 -16.67 -0.93 -3.97
N ASP A 79 -16.21 -1.79 -3.07
CA ASP A 79 -14.80 -2.04 -2.82
C ASP A 79 -14.16 -2.82 -3.99
N ILE A 80 -14.80 -3.89 -4.47
CA ILE A 80 -14.17 -4.85 -5.40
C ILE A 80 -15.01 -5.35 -6.57
N GLU A 81 -16.32 -5.08 -6.66
CA GLU A 81 -17.18 -5.69 -7.69
C GLU A 81 -17.67 -4.70 -8.76
N LYS A 82 -17.92 -3.44 -8.38
CA LYS A 82 -18.42 -2.42 -9.31
C LYS A 82 -17.43 -2.21 -10.46
N THR A 83 -17.93 -2.36 -11.68
CA THR A 83 -17.19 -1.98 -12.88
C THR A 83 -17.21 -0.46 -13.09
N TYR A 84 -16.06 0.08 -13.48
CA TYR A 84 -15.87 1.43 -13.97
C TYR A 84 -15.81 1.42 -15.51
N PRO A 85 -16.14 2.54 -16.18
CA PRO A 85 -15.96 2.64 -17.63
C PRO A 85 -14.50 2.40 -18.02
N GLY A 86 -14.27 1.41 -18.88
CA GLY A 86 -12.93 1.02 -19.34
C GLY A 86 -12.34 -0.22 -18.66
N ASP A 87 -12.94 -0.72 -17.58
CA ASP A 87 -12.48 -1.96 -16.93
C ASP A 87 -12.65 -3.17 -17.87
N PRO A 88 -11.65 -4.07 -17.97
CA PRO A 88 -11.79 -5.34 -18.67
C PRO A 88 -12.91 -6.22 -18.08
N TRP A 89 -13.59 -6.97 -18.94
CA TRP A 89 -14.67 -7.87 -18.52
C TRP A 89 -14.18 -9.05 -17.66
N ASP A 90 -12.89 -9.34 -17.68
CA ASP A 90 -12.20 -10.40 -16.94
C ASP A 90 -11.20 -9.87 -15.92
N ASP A 91 -11.29 -8.59 -15.55
CA ASP A 91 -10.39 -7.99 -14.56
C ASP A 91 -10.47 -8.73 -13.21
N PRO A 92 -9.35 -9.27 -12.68
CA PRO A 92 -9.32 -9.97 -11.39
C PRO A 92 -9.64 -9.10 -10.19
N LEU A 93 -9.60 -7.76 -10.32
CA LEU A 93 -9.95 -6.82 -9.27
C LEU A 93 -10.73 -5.64 -9.86
N ARG A 94 -11.87 -5.28 -9.26
CA ARG A 94 -12.68 -4.13 -9.70
C ARG A 94 -12.93 -3.16 -8.56
N GLY A 95 -14.00 -2.39 -8.66
CA GLY A 95 -14.45 -1.47 -7.64
C GLY A 95 -13.49 -0.31 -7.40
N ASN A 96 -13.66 0.32 -6.25
CA ASN A 96 -12.83 1.42 -5.80
C ASN A 96 -11.37 0.98 -5.65
N PHE A 97 -11.10 -0.29 -5.33
CA PHE A 97 -9.73 -0.77 -5.16
C PHE A 97 -8.96 -0.79 -6.48
N ASN A 98 -9.55 -1.31 -7.56
CA ASN A 98 -8.91 -1.23 -8.88
C ASN A 98 -8.73 0.22 -9.33
N ALA A 99 -9.78 1.04 -9.16
CA ALA A 99 -9.72 2.45 -9.54
C ALA A 99 -8.63 3.22 -8.77
N LEU A 100 -8.40 2.92 -7.49
CA LEU A 100 -7.32 3.52 -6.68
C LEU A 100 -5.94 3.03 -7.11
N LEU A 101 -5.80 1.77 -7.55
CA LEU A 101 -4.55 1.27 -8.12
C LEU A 101 -4.22 2.00 -9.42
N ASN A 102 -5.21 2.16 -10.29
CA ASN A 102 -5.06 2.91 -11.54
C ASN A 102 -4.73 4.40 -11.27
N LEU A 103 -5.32 5.00 -10.23
CA LEU A 103 -5.01 6.38 -9.84
C LEU A 103 -3.54 6.55 -9.40
N LYS A 104 -2.95 5.56 -8.72
CA LYS A 104 -1.54 5.58 -8.30
C LYS A 104 -0.54 5.49 -9.46
N GLN A 105 -0.97 5.04 -10.63
CA GLN A 105 -0.12 4.89 -11.82
C GLN A 105 -0.05 6.16 -12.68
N ARG A 106 -0.90 7.15 -12.41
CA ARG A 106 -0.90 8.46 -13.09
C ARG A 106 0.18 9.36 -12.51
#